data_AF-A0A7C1BQU3-F1
#
_entry.id   AF-A0A7C1BQU3-F1
#
_cell.length_a   1.000
_cell.length_b   1.000
_cell.length_c   1.000
_cell.angle_alpha   90.00
_cell.angle_beta   90.00
_cell.angle_gamma   90.00
#
_symmetry.space_group_name_H-M   'P 1'
#
loop_
_entity.id
_entity.type
_entity.pdbx_description
1 polymer ?
#
loop_
_entity_poly.entity_id
_entity_poly.type
_entity_poly.pdbx_seq_one_letter_code
_entity_poly.pdbx_strand_id
1 'polypeptide(L)'
;PVSCIVDGLQLSTPGTVGNGGIKIMEATVPCAVAFKQGEQLEVRLRPEVLEGIRNCEDKAQETLALRLWKMPEQQLFQIRTL
;
A
#
# COMPACT_ATOMS: atom_id res chain seq x y z
N PRO A 1 5.32 7.35 -5.94
CA PRO A 1 5.09 8.45 -4.97
C PRO A 1 3.93 8.08 -4.03
N VAL A 2 3.85 8.67 -2.82
CA VAL A 2 2.75 8.41 -1.86
C VAL A 2 1.37 8.63 -2.50
N SER A 3 1.28 9.51 -3.50
CA SER A 3 0.07 9.77 -4.28
C SER A 3 -0.57 8.51 -4.89
N CYS A 4 0.23 7.56 -5.40
CA CYS A 4 -0.30 6.37 -6.06
C CYS A 4 -1.01 5.40 -5.10
N ILE A 5 -0.68 5.44 -3.81
CA ILE A 5 -1.34 4.60 -2.81
C ILE A 5 -2.75 5.12 -2.54
N VAL A 6 -2.91 6.44 -2.45
CA VAL A 6 -4.20 7.08 -2.23
C VAL A 6 -5.15 6.73 -3.38
N ASP A 7 -4.69 6.83 -4.62
CA ASP A 7 -5.51 6.46 -5.79
C ASP A 7 -5.95 4.99 -5.75
N GLY A 8 -5.03 4.08 -5.39
CA GLY A 8 -5.36 2.67 -5.20
C GLY A 8 -6.43 2.45 -4.13
N LEU A 9 -6.30 3.12 -2.98
CA LEU A 9 -7.29 3.04 -1.89
C LEU A 9 -8.66 3.61 -2.30
N GLN A 10 -8.69 4.70 -3.05
CA GLN A 10 -9.93 5.28 -3.56
C GLN A 10 -10.61 4.40 -4.62
N LEU A 11 -9.82 3.64 -5.39
CA LEU A 11 -10.33 2.67 -6.35
C LEU A 11 -10.88 1.41 -5.66
N SER A 12 -10.25 0.98 -4.56
CA SER A 12 -10.58 -0.28 -3.89
C SER A 12 -11.51 -0.14 -2.69
N THR A 13 -11.85 1.08 -2.26
CA THR A 13 -12.68 1.34 -1.08
C THR A 13 -13.71 2.45 -1.35
N PRO A 14 -14.78 2.57 -0.54
CA PRO A 14 -15.70 3.70 -0.62
C PRO A 14 -15.13 5.04 -0.11
N GLY A 15 -13.95 5.02 0.52
CA GLY A 15 -13.33 6.20 1.10
C GLY A 15 -12.58 7.01 0.06
N THR A 16 -12.75 8.33 0.09
CA THR A 16 -11.95 9.27 -0.70
C THR A 16 -11.40 10.37 0.17
N VAL A 17 -10.40 11.10 -0.33
CA VAL A 17 -9.95 12.33 0.33
C VAL A 17 -11.09 13.36 0.31
N GLY A 18 -11.84 13.44 -0.80
CA GLY A 18 -12.92 14.42 -0.98
C GLY A 18 -14.14 14.19 -0.07
N ASN A 19 -14.47 12.93 0.26
CA ASN A 19 -15.57 12.61 1.19
C ASN A 19 -15.10 12.48 2.65
N GLY A 20 -13.81 12.72 2.93
CA GLY A 20 -13.22 12.60 4.26
C GLY A 20 -12.98 11.17 4.75
N GLY A 21 -13.19 10.16 3.90
CA GLY A 21 -12.96 8.75 4.23
C GLY A 21 -11.47 8.35 4.24
N ILE A 22 -10.57 9.14 3.66
CA ILE A 22 -9.12 8.92 3.70
C ILE A 22 -8.42 10.15 4.28
N LYS A 23 -7.58 9.91 5.30
CA LYS A 23 -6.67 10.91 5.86
C LYS A 23 -5.24 10.52 5.54
N ILE A 24 -4.47 11.47 4.99
CA ILE A 24 -3.05 11.27 4.66
C ILE A 24 -2.22 11.69 5.87
N MET A 25 -1.26 10.84 6.25
CA MET A 25 -0.34 11.06 7.36
C MET A 25 1.09 10.74 6.93
N GLU A 26 2.07 11.36 7.56
CA GLU A 26 3.47 11.06 7.31
C GLU A 26 3.88 9.73 7.96
N ALA A 27 4.62 8.91 7.22
CA ALA A 27 5.16 7.64 7.68
C ALA A 27 6.50 7.36 7.00
N THR A 28 7.38 6.63 7.68
CA THR A 28 8.70 6.24 7.16
C THR A 28 8.61 5.13 6.10
N VAL A 29 7.57 4.30 6.18
CA VAL A 29 7.29 3.19 5.26
C VAL A 29 5.83 3.31 4.81
N PRO A 30 5.51 3.04 3.53
CA PRO A 30 4.14 2.97 3.06
C PRO A 30 3.27 2.05 3.91
N CYS A 31 2.23 2.61 4.52
CA CYS A 31 1.24 1.88 5.30
C CYS A 31 -0.15 2.51 5.15
N ALA A 32 -1.19 1.69 5.31
CA ALA A 32 -2.57 2.11 5.40
C ALA A 32 -3.20 1.49 6.66
N VAL A 33 -4.03 2.27 7.35
CA VAL A 33 -4.79 1.80 8.52
C VAL A 33 -6.27 1.98 8.23
N ALA A 34 -7.02 0.89 8.29
CA ALA A 34 -8.47 0.90 8.16
C ALA A 34 -9.13 0.76 9.53
N PHE A 35 -10.20 1.52 9.75
CA PHE A 35 -10.98 1.53 10.99
C PHE A 35 -12.41 1.09 10.69
N LYS A 36 -12.94 0.13 11.45
CA LYS A 36 -14.34 -0.29 11.34
C LYS A 36 -14.86 -0.76 12.69
N GLN A 37 -15.91 -0.13 13.20
CA GLN A 37 -16.63 -0.57 14.40
C GLN A 37 -15.72 -0.83 15.63
N GLY A 38 -14.68 -0.02 15.81
CA GLY A 38 -13.72 -0.16 16.91
C GLY A 38 -12.54 -1.09 16.62
N GLU A 39 -12.57 -1.83 15.51
CA GLU A 39 -11.45 -2.63 15.03
C GLU A 39 -10.52 -1.80 14.14
N GLN A 40 -9.24 -2.15 14.17
CA GLN A 40 -8.20 -1.52 13.38
C GLN A 40 -7.41 -2.58 12.61
N LEU A 41 -7.19 -2.33 11.33
CA LEU A 41 -6.35 -3.16 10.48
C LEU A 41 -5.21 -2.31 9.91
N GLU A 42 -3.98 -2.63 10.27
CA GLU A 42 -2.78 -2.06 9.66
C GLU A 42 -2.28 -2.97 8.54
N VAL A 43 -2.09 -2.39 7.35
CA VAL A 43 -1.42 -3.02 6.22
C VAL A 43 -0.18 -2.20 5.88
N ARG A 44 1.00 -2.81 6.05
CA ARG A 44 2.30 -2.17 5.82
C ARG A 44 3.04 -2.86 4.70
N LEU A 45 3.60 -2.08 3.77
CA LEU A 45 4.47 -2.62 2.74
C LEU A 45 5.76 -3.17 3.38
N ARG A 46 6.14 -4.39 2.99
CA ARG A 46 7.39 -4.99 3.46
C ARG A 46 8.61 -4.18 2.99
N PRO A 47 9.59 -3.90 3.87
CA PRO A 47 10.78 -3.13 3.50
C PRO A 47 11.53 -3.70 2.29
N GLU A 48 11.63 -5.03 2.20
CA GLU A 48 12.29 -5.73 1.09
C GLU A 48 11.59 -5.48 -0.26
N VAL A 49 10.27 -5.32 -0.25
CA VAL A 49 9.50 -5.00 -1.46
C VAL A 49 9.70 -3.54 -1.85
N LEU A 50 9.70 -2.64 -0.86
CA LEU A 50 9.96 -1.22 -1.09
C LEU A 50 11.37 -0.98 -1.66
N GLU A 51 12.36 -1.68 -1.14
CA GLU A 51 13.74 -1.62 -1.64
C GLU A 51 13.82 -2.13 -3.09
N GLY A 52 13.16 -3.26 -3.39
CA GLY A 52 13.06 -3.77 -4.76
C GLY A 52 12.42 -2.78 -5.74
N ILE A 53 11.39 -2.04 -5.32
CA ILE A 53 10.76 -0.99 -6.13
C ILE A 53 11.70 0.20 -6.32
N ARG A 54 12.40 0.64 -5.26
CA ARG A 54 13.33 1.78 -5.31
C ARG A 54 14.56 1.53 -6.17
N ASN A 55 15.06 0.30 -6.19
CA ASN A 55 16.25 -0.10 -6.93
C ASN A 55 15.92 -0.63 -8.34
N CYS A 56 14.67 -0.57 -8.76
CA CYS A 56 14.24 -1.06 -10.07
C CYS A 56 14.67 -0.09 -11.18
N GLU A 57 15.43 -0.59 -12.15
CA GLU A 57 15.74 0.14 -13.37
C GLU A 57 14.48 0.29 -14.24
N ASP A 58 14.37 1.40 -14.98
CA ASP A 58 13.20 1.70 -15.82
C ASP A 58 12.82 0.56 -16.78
N LYS A 59 13.83 -0.07 -17.40
CA LYS A 59 13.62 -1.20 -18.33
C LYS A 59 13.05 -2.45 -17.66
N ALA A 60 13.16 -2.58 -16.34
CA ALA A 60 12.70 -3.72 -15.58
C ALA A 60 11.34 -3.49 -14.88
N GLN A 61 10.77 -2.28 -14.98
CA GLN A 61 9.54 -1.90 -14.27
C GLN A 61 8.35 -2.80 -14.59
N GLU A 62 8.13 -3.12 -15.87
CA GLU A 62 7.04 -4.01 -16.29
C GLU A 62 7.20 -5.42 -15.72
N THR A 63 8.41 -5.97 -15.78
CA THR A 63 8.72 -7.30 -15.24
C THR A 63 8.52 -7.33 -13.72
N LEU A 64 8.96 -6.27 -13.01
CA LEU A 64 8.75 -6.15 -11.58
C LEU A 64 7.25 -6.06 -11.24
N ALA A 65 6.50 -5.23 -11.97
CA ALA A 65 5.06 -5.09 -11.74
C ALA A 65 4.31 -6.42 -11.91
N LEU A 66 4.59 -7.17 -12.97
CA LEU A 66 4.01 -8.50 -13.20
C LEU A 66 4.41 -9.52 -12.12
N ARG A 67 5.63 -9.42 -11.60
CA ARG A 67 6.09 -10.26 -10.49
C ARG A 67 5.32 -9.94 -9.21
N LEU A 68 5.23 -8.65 -8.85
CA LEU A 68 4.50 -8.20 -7.65
C LEU A 68 3.03 -8.59 -7.73
N TRP A 69 2.39 -8.48 -8.90
CA TRP A 69 1.01 -8.90 -9.13
C TRP A 69 0.76 -10.39 -8.83
N LYS A 70 1.74 -11.24 -9.11
CA LYS A 70 1.65 -12.70 -8.89
C LYS A 70 2.05 -13.12 -7.47
N MET A 71 2.60 -12.21 -6.66
CA MET A 71 3.02 -12.53 -5.30
C MET A 71 1.81 -12.62 -4.37
N PRO A 72 1.78 -13.58 -3.44
CA PRO A 72 0.76 -13.61 -2.41
C PRO A 72 0.91 -12.41 -1.47
N GLU A 73 -0.22 -11.93 -0.94
CA GLU A 73 -0.28 -10.74 -0.09
C GLU A 73 0.67 -10.80 1.12
N GLN A 74 0.91 -11.98 1.69
CA GLN A 74 1.76 -12.15 2.87
C GLN A 74 3.25 -11.94 2.56
N GLN A 75 3.64 -12.04 1.28
CA GLN A 75 4.98 -11.71 0.79
C GLN A 75 5.12 -10.22 0.42
N LEU A 76 4.00 -9.52 0.21
CA LEU A 76 3.99 -8.10 -0.12
C LEU A 76 3.83 -7.22 1.14
N PHE A 77 3.01 -7.68 2.07
CA PHE A 77 2.54 -6.89 3.19
C PHE A 77 2.79 -7.58 4.53
N GLN A 78 2.89 -6.75 5.56
CA GLN A 78 2.69 -7.13 6.94
C GLN A 78 1.29 -6.66 7.34
N ILE A 79 0.41 -7.60 7.70
CA ILE A 79 -1.00 -7.33 8.03
C ILE A 79 -1.20 -7.63 9.51
N ARG A 80 -1.74 -6.67 10.26
CA ARG A 80 -1.97 -6.78 11.71
C ARG A 80 -3.32 -6.18 12.09
N THR A 81 -4.09 -6.91 12.89
CA THR A 81 -5.24 -6.36 13.60
C THR A 81 -4.75 -5.75 14.91
N LEU A 82 -5.17 -4.52 15.21
CA LEU A 82 -4.82 -3.78 16.43
C LEU A 82 -6.01 -3.70 17.39
#